data_AF-A0A3D1IFH0-F1
#
_entry.id   AF-A0A3D1IFH0-F1
#
_cell.length_a   1.000
_cell.length_b   1.000
_cell.length_c   1.000
_cell.angle_alpha   90.00
_cell.angle_beta   90.00
_cell.angle_gamma   90.00
#
_symmetry.space_group_name_H-M   'P 1'
#
loop_
_entity.id
_entity.type
_entity.pdbx_description
1 polymer ?
#
loop_
_entity_poly.entity_id
_entity_poly.type
_entity_poly.pdbx_seq_one_letter_code
_entity_poly.pdbx_strand_id
1 'polypeptide(L)'
;GERKWIFHTIPGGDEFGNDTWLNESWRYTGNNGVWGQISVDLELGIVYLPTEMPTNDYYGGHRHGDNLFSDSIVAVDLETGERVWHFQAIHHDVWDWDFPCAPVLVDVEIEGRPGITKVIAQPSKQSWLYVLDRETGEPIWPIEERPMPASDVPGELLALTQPFPTRPPAYDRQGVSEDDLIDFTPELRAEALERVSNFGMGPIFTPPVVADPDGSYGTLMLPSTGGGTNWPGGSVDPETGIFYQYSFTTMVSLGLVNDPERSDMDFIRGNPAGVAPRDRALTIRGLPLVKPPWGRISAIDLKTGDILWQIAHGETPDNVREHPDLQGLDIPRTGRIGRVGTLITKTLVIAGEPGTFTTPSGERGAMLRAYDKVTGAEVGVVFMPVGVSGSPMTYMHEGAQYIVVATSGGGQAGELLAFRLGE
;
A
#
# COMPACT_ATOMS: atom_id res chain seq x y z
N GLY A 1 -31.66 -10.55 -7.97
CA GLY A 1 -30.93 -10.39 -6.70
C GLY A 1 -31.19 -11.50 -5.71
N GLU A 2 -31.60 -12.71 -6.16
CA GLU A 2 -31.52 -13.90 -5.32
C GLU A 2 -30.03 -14.24 -5.13
N ARG A 3 -29.62 -14.56 -3.89
CA ARG A 3 -28.23 -14.87 -3.56
C ARG A 3 -27.87 -16.27 -4.04
N LYS A 4 -26.93 -16.41 -4.97
CA LYS A 4 -26.47 -17.72 -5.48
C LYS A 4 -25.62 -18.46 -4.45
N TRP A 5 -24.65 -17.77 -3.85
CA TRP A 5 -23.75 -18.32 -2.85
C TRP A 5 -23.25 -17.22 -1.90
N ILE A 6 -22.57 -17.64 -0.83
CA ILE A 6 -21.85 -16.79 0.11
C ILE A 6 -20.56 -17.51 0.49
N PHE A 7 -19.46 -16.77 0.57
CA PHE A 7 -18.20 -17.24 1.12
C PHE A 7 -17.94 -16.49 2.43
N HIS A 8 -17.70 -17.22 3.53
CA HIS A 8 -17.36 -16.62 4.81
C HIS A 8 -15.83 -16.46 4.93
N THR A 9 -15.35 -15.23 4.95
CA THR A 9 -13.91 -14.93 5.10
C THR A 9 -13.41 -15.18 6.51
N ILE A 10 -14.27 -15.01 7.52
CA ILE A 10 -14.09 -15.58 8.86
C ILE A 10 -14.85 -16.91 8.88
N PRO A 11 -14.15 -18.05 8.73
CA PRO A 11 -14.78 -19.37 8.70
C PRO A 11 -15.40 -19.69 10.06
N GLY A 12 -16.59 -20.27 10.07
CA GLY A 12 -17.29 -20.71 11.28
C GLY A 12 -17.40 -22.22 11.40
N GLY A 13 -17.47 -22.73 12.62
CA GLY A 13 -17.75 -24.15 12.89
C GLY A 13 -16.69 -25.09 12.28
N ASP A 14 -17.11 -25.90 11.31
CA ASP A 14 -16.29 -26.90 10.60
C ASP A 14 -15.78 -26.40 9.23
N GLU A 15 -15.97 -25.11 8.90
CA GLU A 15 -15.40 -24.50 7.70
C GLU A 15 -13.86 -24.47 7.74
N PHE A 16 -13.25 -24.66 6.57
CA PHE A 16 -11.79 -24.66 6.43
C PHE A 16 -11.18 -23.35 6.94
N GLY A 17 -10.13 -23.44 7.74
CA GLY A 17 -9.42 -22.30 8.31
C GLY A 17 -9.93 -21.89 9.69
N ASN A 18 -11.09 -22.40 10.15
CA ASN A 18 -11.61 -22.11 11.50
C ASN A 18 -10.64 -22.52 12.62
N ASP A 19 -9.86 -23.58 12.38
CA ASP A 19 -8.83 -24.08 13.28
C ASP A 19 -7.69 -23.08 13.53
N THR A 20 -7.53 -22.08 12.66
CA THR A 20 -6.57 -20.98 12.84
C THR A 20 -7.10 -19.81 13.68
N TRP A 21 -8.35 -19.91 14.17
CA TRP A 21 -8.97 -18.94 15.07
C TRP A 21 -9.08 -19.53 16.47
N LEU A 22 -8.03 -19.32 17.26
CA LEU A 22 -7.95 -19.89 18.59
C LEU A 22 -8.96 -19.23 19.54
N ASN A 23 -9.28 -19.92 20.63
CA ASN A 23 -10.20 -19.46 21.66
C ASN A 23 -11.60 -19.08 21.14
N GLU A 24 -12.03 -19.72 20.04
CA GLU A 24 -13.29 -19.42 19.33
C GLU A 24 -13.43 -17.94 18.92
N SER A 25 -12.31 -17.25 18.68
CA SER A 25 -12.28 -15.83 18.34
C SER A 25 -13.08 -15.47 17.09
N TRP A 26 -13.25 -16.42 16.17
CA TRP A 26 -14.12 -16.33 15.00
C TRP A 26 -15.59 -16.00 15.33
N ARG A 27 -16.08 -16.28 16.55
CA ARG A 27 -17.49 -16.07 16.93
C ARG A 27 -17.84 -14.61 17.16
N TYR A 28 -16.87 -13.78 17.51
CA TYR A 28 -17.08 -12.38 17.89
C TYR A 28 -16.19 -11.41 17.13
N THR A 29 -15.10 -11.88 16.51
CA THR A 29 -14.27 -11.04 15.66
C THR A 29 -15.03 -10.66 14.40
N GLY A 30 -14.95 -9.38 14.01
CA GLY A 30 -15.47 -8.84 12.77
C GLY A 30 -14.37 -8.38 11.81
N ASN A 31 -14.77 -7.58 10.83
CA ASN A 31 -13.94 -7.14 9.71
C ASN A 31 -13.56 -8.31 8.79
N ASN A 32 -12.34 -8.36 8.25
CA ASN A 32 -11.87 -9.44 7.38
C ASN A 32 -12.67 -9.55 6.05
N GLY A 33 -13.28 -8.47 5.58
CA GLY A 33 -14.05 -8.41 4.35
C GLY A 33 -13.22 -8.16 3.09
N VAL A 34 -13.92 -8.07 1.96
CA VAL A 34 -13.38 -7.69 0.65
C VAL A 34 -13.85 -6.27 0.35
N TRP A 35 -13.14 -5.28 0.88
CA TRP A 35 -13.51 -3.86 0.74
C TRP A 35 -12.98 -3.23 -0.55
N GLY A 36 -11.91 -3.80 -1.12
CA GLY A 36 -11.35 -3.43 -2.41
C GLY A 36 -12.12 -4.02 -3.60
N GLN A 37 -11.58 -3.84 -4.80
CA GLN A 37 -12.09 -4.47 -6.00
C GLN A 37 -11.71 -5.96 -6.06
N ILE A 38 -12.49 -6.75 -6.81
CA ILE A 38 -12.21 -8.16 -7.10
C ILE A 38 -11.79 -8.34 -8.56
N SER A 39 -11.16 -9.47 -8.87
CA SER A 39 -10.90 -9.90 -10.24
C SER A 39 -11.60 -11.21 -10.56
N VAL A 40 -11.97 -11.40 -11.81
CA VAL A 40 -12.67 -12.61 -12.29
C VAL A 40 -12.00 -13.10 -13.56
N ASP A 41 -11.59 -14.38 -13.57
CA ASP A 41 -11.19 -15.09 -14.78
C ASP A 41 -12.38 -15.92 -15.28
N LEU A 42 -12.99 -15.49 -16.39
CA LEU A 42 -14.14 -16.18 -16.98
C LEU A 42 -13.79 -17.47 -17.71
N GLU A 43 -12.52 -17.66 -18.10
CA GLU A 43 -12.06 -18.89 -18.75
C GLU A 43 -11.87 -19.99 -17.72
N LEU A 44 -11.28 -19.64 -16.57
CA LEU A 44 -11.09 -20.57 -15.45
C LEU A 44 -12.34 -20.72 -14.58
N GLY A 45 -13.29 -19.76 -14.67
CA GLY A 45 -14.45 -19.73 -13.79
C GLY A 45 -14.09 -19.40 -12.35
N ILE A 46 -13.06 -18.57 -12.13
CA ILE A 46 -12.53 -18.25 -10.79
C ILE A 46 -12.73 -16.76 -10.47
N VAL A 47 -13.15 -16.48 -9.24
CA VAL A 47 -13.16 -15.14 -8.64
C VAL A 47 -12.03 -15.05 -7.61
N TYR A 48 -11.25 -13.97 -7.68
CA TYR A 48 -10.16 -13.69 -6.75
C TYR A 48 -10.56 -12.57 -5.78
N LEU A 49 -10.57 -12.89 -4.49
CA LEU A 49 -11.03 -12.05 -3.40
C LEU A 49 -9.82 -11.61 -2.54
N PRO A 50 -9.34 -10.36 -2.68
CA PRO A 50 -8.37 -9.80 -1.74
C PRO A 50 -9.09 -9.44 -0.43
N THR A 51 -8.64 -10.01 0.69
CA THR A 51 -9.27 -9.82 2.00
C THR A 51 -8.46 -8.87 2.87
N GLU A 52 -9.19 -8.13 3.70
CA GLU A 52 -8.61 -7.37 4.81
C GLU A 52 -8.32 -8.22 6.03
N MET A 53 -7.81 -7.57 7.08
CA MET A 53 -7.56 -8.18 8.37
C MET A 53 -8.76 -8.15 9.32
N PRO A 54 -8.73 -8.95 10.38
CA PRO A 54 -9.77 -8.95 11.39
C PRO A 54 -9.56 -7.85 12.45
N THR A 55 -10.64 -7.40 13.07
CA THR A 55 -10.56 -6.49 14.23
C THR A 55 -9.81 -7.16 15.39
N ASN A 56 -8.92 -6.50 16.12
CA ASN A 56 -8.47 -5.10 16.00
C ASN A 56 -7.21 -4.98 15.13
N ASP A 57 -7.06 -3.84 14.46
CA ASP A 57 -6.02 -3.63 13.45
C ASP A 57 -4.57 -3.66 13.98
N TYR A 58 -4.38 -3.38 15.28
CA TYR A 58 -3.05 -3.18 15.88
C TYR A 58 -2.78 -4.03 17.13
N TYR A 59 -3.75 -4.83 17.55
CA TYR A 59 -3.64 -5.75 18.68
C TYR A 59 -4.48 -7.00 18.40
N GLY A 60 -3.81 -8.15 18.32
CA GLY A 60 -4.35 -9.46 18.04
C GLY A 60 -4.57 -10.34 19.27
N GLY A 61 -4.36 -9.83 20.49
CA GLY A 61 -4.49 -10.63 21.72
C GLY A 61 -5.89 -11.19 22.02
N HIS A 62 -6.93 -10.71 21.31
CA HIS A 62 -8.29 -11.27 21.35
C HIS A 62 -8.58 -12.22 20.19
N ARG A 63 -7.63 -12.48 19.30
CA ARG A 63 -7.78 -13.32 18.10
C ARG A 63 -6.51 -14.09 17.75
N HIS A 64 -5.98 -14.84 18.72
CA HIS A 64 -4.77 -15.64 18.47
C HIS A 64 -4.93 -16.63 17.31
N GLY A 65 -3.80 -16.93 16.66
CA GLY A 65 -3.68 -17.80 15.50
C GLY A 65 -3.60 -17.03 14.18
N ASP A 66 -3.36 -17.74 13.08
CA ASP A 66 -3.11 -17.11 11.78
C ASP A 66 -4.34 -16.40 11.19
N ASN A 67 -5.53 -16.65 11.74
CA ASN A 67 -6.78 -15.97 11.39
C ASN A 67 -7.16 -16.09 9.90
N LEU A 68 -7.06 -17.27 9.29
CA LEU A 68 -7.47 -17.47 7.89
C LEU A 68 -8.96 -17.13 7.69
N PHE A 69 -9.37 -16.36 6.69
CA PHE A 69 -8.63 -15.93 5.51
C PHE A 69 -8.25 -14.44 5.55
N SER A 70 -7.63 -13.97 6.62
CA SER A 70 -7.09 -12.61 6.69
C SER A 70 -5.90 -12.38 5.78
N ASP A 71 -5.75 -11.15 5.30
CA ASP A 71 -4.59 -10.68 4.52
C ASP A 71 -4.26 -11.63 3.36
N SER A 72 -5.32 -12.13 2.71
CA SER A 72 -5.27 -13.24 1.79
C SER A 72 -5.80 -12.88 0.40
N ILE A 73 -5.36 -13.64 -0.59
CA ILE A 73 -6.04 -13.77 -1.87
C ILE A 73 -6.78 -15.10 -1.81
N VAL A 74 -8.12 -15.05 -1.80
CA VAL A 74 -8.95 -16.25 -1.82
C VAL A 74 -9.51 -16.44 -3.22
N ALA A 75 -9.20 -17.58 -3.84
CA ALA A 75 -9.80 -17.97 -5.11
C ALA A 75 -11.01 -18.87 -4.87
N VAL A 76 -12.16 -18.48 -5.41
CA VAL A 76 -13.41 -19.24 -5.33
C VAL A 76 -13.98 -19.52 -6.71
N ASP A 77 -14.71 -20.62 -6.84
CA ASP A 77 -15.48 -20.93 -8.04
C ASP A 77 -16.58 -19.86 -8.25
N LEU A 78 -16.69 -19.36 -9.49
CA LEU A 78 -17.62 -18.28 -9.85
C LEU A 78 -19.09 -18.68 -9.68
N GLU A 79 -19.43 -19.95 -9.90
CA GLU A 79 -20.80 -20.44 -9.89
C GLU A 79 -21.25 -20.94 -8.52
N THR A 80 -20.34 -21.51 -7.73
CA THR A 80 -20.65 -22.15 -6.43
C THR A 80 -20.14 -21.37 -5.22
N GLY A 81 -19.12 -20.53 -5.38
CA GLY A 81 -18.43 -19.86 -4.27
C GLY A 81 -17.54 -20.79 -3.44
N GLU A 82 -17.33 -22.04 -3.88
CA GLU A 82 -16.44 -22.98 -3.18
C GLU A 82 -14.98 -22.56 -3.32
N ARG A 83 -14.21 -22.72 -2.24
CA ARG A 83 -12.78 -22.39 -2.23
C ARG A 83 -12.00 -23.30 -3.16
N VAL A 84 -11.28 -22.70 -4.12
CA VAL A 84 -10.32 -23.39 -4.98
C VAL A 84 -8.95 -23.43 -4.29
N TRP A 85 -8.39 -22.24 -4.04
CA TRP A 85 -7.12 -22.07 -3.33
C TRP A 85 -7.12 -20.75 -2.54
N HIS A 86 -6.14 -20.56 -1.68
CA HIS A 86 -5.88 -19.26 -1.07
C HIS A 86 -4.37 -19.07 -0.85
N PHE A 87 -3.94 -17.83 -0.75
CA PHE A 87 -2.60 -17.43 -0.33
C PHE A 87 -2.73 -16.35 0.74
N GLN A 88 -2.12 -16.55 1.91
CA GLN A 88 -2.08 -15.58 3.00
C GLN A 88 -0.73 -14.87 3.00
N ALA A 89 -0.74 -13.53 2.95
CA ALA A 89 0.46 -12.71 2.91
C ALA A 89 1.01 -12.32 4.28
N ILE A 90 0.15 -12.33 5.30
CA ILE A 90 0.50 -12.02 6.69
C ILE A 90 -0.21 -13.01 7.60
N HIS A 91 0.56 -13.71 8.42
CA HIS A 91 0.04 -14.55 9.49
C HIS A 91 -0.22 -13.67 10.71
N HIS A 92 -1.46 -13.61 11.21
CA HIS A 92 -1.79 -12.84 12.41
C HIS A 92 -1.37 -11.35 12.34
N ASP A 93 -2.00 -10.58 11.43
CA ASP A 93 -1.61 -9.18 11.20
C ASP A 93 -1.95 -8.27 12.41
N VAL A 94 -1.07 -7.33 12.72
CA VAL A 94 -1.20 -6.25 13.74
C VAL A 94 -0.64 -4.90 13.22
N TRP A 95 -0.55 -4.73 11.90
CA TRP A 95 0.10 -3.62 11.21
C TRP A 95 -0.82 -2.84 10.23
N ASP A 96 -2.06 -3.29 10.02
CA ASP A 96 -3.00 -2.77 9.01
C ASP A 96 -2.50 -2.91 7.55
N TRP A 97 -2.02 -4.11 7.16
CA TRP A 97 -1.30 -4.34 5.90
C TRP A 97 -1.97 -5.35 4.93
N ASP A 98 -3.29 -5.32 4.88
CA ASP A 98 -4.09 -6.11 3.93
C ASP A 98 -3.84 -5.86 2.44
N PHE A 99 -4.46 -6.70 1.60
CA PHE A 99 -4.57 -6.48 0.16
C PHE A 99 -5.68 -5.48 -0.18
N PRO A 100 -5.33 -4.26 -0.63
CA PRO A 100 -6.29 -3.17 -0.68
C PRO A 100 -7.02 -3.04 -2.03
N CYS A 101 -6.66 -3.86 -3.03
CA CYS A 101 -7.08 -3.70 -4.42
C CYS A 101 -7.14 -5.06 -5.14
N ALA A 102 -7.80 -5.08 -6.30
CA ALA A 102 -7.91 -6.28 -7.12
C ALA A 102 -6.55 -6.83 -7.60
N PRO A 103 -6.37 -8.16 -7.66
CA PRO A 103 -5.23 -8.77 -8.32
C PRO A 103 -5.30 -8.51 -9.83
N VAL A 104 -4.21 -8.11 -10.46
CA VAL A 104 -4.19 -7.92 -11.92
C VAL A 104 -3.93 -9.27 -12.60
N LEU A 105 -4.86 -9.72 -13.44
CA LEU A 105 -4.73 -10.98 -14.19
C LEU A 105 -3.98 -10.73 -15.49
N VAL A 106 -2.91 -11.47 -15.75
CA VAL A 106 -2.10 -11.32 -16.97
C VAL A 106 -1.42 -12.62 -17.38
N ASP A 107 -1.22 -12.78 -18.67
CA ASP A 107 -0.54 -13.92 -19.29
C ASP A 107 0.88 -13.46 -19.67
N VAL A 108 1.92 -14.06 -19.06
CA VAL A 108 3.31 -13.62 -19.21
C VAL A 108 4.25 -14.81 -19.42
N GLU A 109 5.24 -14.66 -20.29
CA GLU A 109 6.36 -15.60 -20.40
C GLU A 109 7.37 -15.33 -19.26
N ILE A 110 7.35 -16.17 -18.23
CA ILE A 110 8.25 -16.05 -17.07
C ILE A 110 9.62 -16.64 -17.43
N GLU A 111 10.69 -15.90 -17.18
CA GLU A 111 12.05 -16.36 -17.44
C GLU A 111 12.35 -17.65 -16.65
N GLY A 112 12.85 -18.67 -17.35
CA GLY A 112 13.13 -19.97 -16.76
C GLY A 112 11.93 -20.90 -16.63
N ARG A 113 10.71 -20.48 -17.02
CA ARG A 113 9.54 -21.36 -17.16
C ARG A 113 9.19 -21.56 -18.65
N PRO A 114 8.76 -22.75 -19.07
CA PRO A 114 8.39 -22.97 -20.47
C PRO A 114 7.01 -22.36 -20.78
N GLY A 115 6.95 -21.50 -21.80
CA GLY A 115 5.70 -20.97 -22.35
C GLY A 115 5.06 -19.83 -21.55
N ILE A 116 3.81 -19.52 -21.89
CA ILE A 116 3.02 -18.47 -21.25
C ILE A 116 2.46 -19.02 -19.93
N THR A 117 2.66 -18.27 -18.84
CA THR A 117 2.09 -18.55 -17.52
C THR A 117 0.94 -17.57 -17.25
N LYS A 118 -0.18 -18.11 -16.77
CA LYS A 118 -1.35 -17.32 -16.33
C LYS A 118 -1.11 -16.87 -14.90
N VAL A 119 -0.82 -15.59 -14.68
CA VAL A 119 -0.47 -15.08 -13.35
C VAL A 119 -1.49 -14.08 -12.82
N ILE A 120 -1.53 -13.96 -11.50
CA ILE A 120 -1.96 -12.73 -10.84
C ILE A 120 -0.75 -11.92 -10.42
N ALA A 121 -0.86 -10.60 -10.50
CA ALA A 121 0.08 -9.64 -9.91
C ALA A 121 -0.68 -8.78 -8.89
N GLN A 122 -0.44 -9.02 -7.61
CA GLN A 122 -1.14 -8.39 -6.50
C GLN A 122 -0.18 -7.45 -5.74
N PRO A 123 -0.30 -6.13 -5.90
CA PRO A 123 0.42 -5.21 -5.03
C PRO A 123 -0.21 -5.22 -3.63
N SER A 124 0.62 -5.15 -2.60
CA SER A 124 0.18 -5.13 -1.20
C SER A 124 0.49 -3.82 -0.48
N LYS A 125 -0.18 -3.59 0.67
CA LYS A 125 0.17 -2.48 1.56
C LYS A 125 1.62 -2.57 2.05
N GLN A 126 2.22 -3.76 2.12
CA GLN A 126 3.63 -3.96 2.49
C GLN A 126 4.62 -3.43 1.45
N SER A 127 4.16 -3.04 0.24
CA SER A 127 5.01 -2.64 -0.89
C SER A 127 5.78 -3.79 -1.56
N TRP A 128 5.27 -5.00 -1.42
CA TRP A 128 5.62 -6.12 -2.29
C TRP A 128 4.61 -6.27 -3.43
N LEU A 129 5.06 -6.92 -4.50
CA LEU A 129 4.21 -7.40 -5.57
C LEU A 129 4.19 -8.93 -5.50
N TYR A 130 3.07 -9.50 -5.07
CA TYR A 130 2.90 -10.95 -5.03
C TYR A 130 2.51 -11.44 -6.42
N VAL A 131 3.33 -12.31 -7.00
CA VAL A 131 3.08 -12.89 -8.32
C VAL A 131 2.87 -14.39 -8.16
N LEU A 132 1.64 -14.84 -8.37
CA LEU A 132 1.22 -16.23 -8.19
C LEU A 132 0.66 -16.77 -9.51
N ASP A 133 0.79 -18.07 -9.74
CA ASP A 133 0.00 -18.77 -10.74
C ASP A 133 -1.49 -18.62 -10.37
N ARG A 134 -2.31 -18.12 -11.30
CA ARG A 134 -3.71 -17.78 -10.99
C ARG A 134 -4.64 -18.99 -10.96
N GLU A 135 -4.22 -20.14 -11.48
CA GLU A 135 -4.99 -21.38 -11.41
C GLU A 135 -4.75 -22.10 -10.08
N THR A 136 -3.51 -22.09 -9.58
CA THR A 136 -3.11 -22.89 -8.41
C THR A 136 -2.85 -22.10 -7.14
N GLY A 137 -2.57 -20.79 -7.25
CA GLY A 137 -2.10 -19.95 -6.14
C GLY A 137 -0.63 -20.16 -5.80
N GLU A 138 0.11 -20.99 -6.55
CA GLU A 138 1.52 -21.24 -6.29
C GLU A 138 2.39 -20.02 -6.65
N PRO A 139 3.36 -19.62 -5.80
CA PRO A 139 4.24 -18.51 -6.12
C PRO A 139 5.06 -18.72 -7.40
N ILE A 140 5.19 -17.65 -8.21
CA ILE A 140 6.05 -17.66 -9.39
C ILE A 140 7.53 -17.69 -9.00
N TRP A 141 7.89 -16.94 -7.97
CA TRP A 141 9.20 -17.00 -7.33
C TRP A 141 9.06 -17.43 -5.86
N PRO A 142 10.12 -17.98 -5.24
CA PRO A 142 10.05 -18.42 -3.85
C PRO A 142 9.56 -17.31 -2.91
N ILE A 143 8.71 -17.71 -1.97
CA ILE A 143 8.34 -16.91 -0.80
C ILE A 143 8.85 -17.68 0.40
N GLU A 144 9.75 -17.06 1.17
CA GLU A 144 10.45 -17.70 2.28
C GLU A 144 9.75 -17.39 3.60
N GLU A 145 9.45 -18.42 4.39
CA GLU A 145 9.04 -18.23 5.78
C GLU A 145 10.23 -17.78 6.63
N ARG A 146 10.14 -16.60 7.24
CA ARG A 146 11.21 -16.05 8.08
C ARG A 146 10.78 -15.89 9.53
N PRO A 147 11.61 -16.26 10.52
CA PRO A 147 11.29 -16.10 11.93
C PRO A 147 11.07 -14.64 12.32
N MET A 148 9.98 -14.36 13.03
CA MET A 148 9.65 -13.01 13.51
C MET A 148 9.99 -12.82 14.99
N PRO A 149 10.26 -11.57 15.42
CA PRO A 149 10.33 -11.24 16.85
C PRO A 149 8.98 -11.47 17.53
N ALA A 150 9.02 -11.97 18.77
CA ALA A 150 7.83 -12.02 19.61
C ALA A 150 7.40 -10.60 20.04
N SER A 151 6.12 -10.43 20.31
CA SER A 151 5.60 -9.21 20.93
C SER A 151 5.87 -9.20 22.44
N ASP A 152 6.12 -8.02 23.00
CA ASP A 152 6.16 -7.76 24.44
C ASP A 152 4.83 -7.17 24.97
N VAL A 153 3.86 -6.92 24.09
CA VAL A 153 2.53 -6.43 24.44
C VAL A 153 1.79 -7.53 25.21
N PRO A 154 1.27 -7.25 26.43
CA PRO A 154 0.56 -8.24 27.21
C PRO A 154 -0.62 -8.84 26.47
N GLY A 155 -0.71 -10.17 26.44
CA GLY A 155 -1.79 -10.90 25.78
C GLY A 155 -1.60 -11.10 24.28
N GLU A 156 -0.59 -10.47 23.66
CA GLU A 156 -0.32 -10.62 22.23
C GLU A 156 0.46 -11.90 21.92
N LEU A 157 0.04 -12.63 20.88
CA LEU A 157 0.71 -13.85 20.40
C LEU A 157 0.89 -13.79 18.89
N LEU A 158 1.96 -13.13 18.44
CA LEU A 158 2.30 -13.04 17.02
C LEU A 158 2.69 -14.39 16.43
N ALA A 159 2.49 -14.52 15.13
CA ALA A 159 2.97 -15.64 14.34
C ALA A 159 4.48 -15.82 14.45
N LEU A 160 4.95 -17.07 14.45
CA LEU A 160 6.37 -17.40 14.58
C LEU A 160 7.17 -17.07 13.33
N THR A 161 6.52 -17.09 12.16
CA THR A 161 7.12 -16.74 10.88
C THR A 161 6.19 -15.83 10.09
N GLN A 162 6.76 -15.18 9.08
CA GLN A 162 6.01 -14.45 8.06
C GLN A 162 6.53 -14.81 6.66
N PRO A 163 5.67 -14.75 5.62
CA PRO A 163 6.08 -14.95 4.25
C PRO A 163 6.88 -13.75 3.71
N PHE A 164 8.06 -14.00 3.13
CA PHE A 164 8.91 -12.98 2.48
C PHE A 164 9.10 -13.30 1.00
N PRO A 165 8.44 -12.55 0.08
CA PRO A 165 8.70 -12.66 -1.35
C PRO A 165 10.16 -12.40 -1.68
N THR A 166 10.76 -13.29 -2.48
CA THR A 166 12.14 -13.11 -2.97
C THR A 166 12.21 -12.25 -4.22
N ARG A 167 11.13 -12.22 -5.02
CA ARG A 167 10.98 -11.39 -6.22
C ARG A 167 9.51 -11.04 -6.47
N PRO A 168 9.24 -9.87 -7.07
CA PRO A 168 10.14 -8.72 -7.23
C PRO A 168 10.63 -8.17 -5.88
N PRO A 169 11.74 -7.41 -5.83
CA PRO A 169 12.10 -6.67 -4.61
C PRO A 169 10.97 -5.69 -4.25
N ALA A 170 10.92 -5.27 -2.98
CA ALA A 170 9.97 -4.26 -2.54
C ALA A 170 10.13 -2.97 -3.37
N TYR A 171 9.01 -2.41 -3.82
CA TYR A 171 8.99 -1.19 -4.64
C TYR A 171 8.86 0.09 -3.81
N ASP A 172 8.80 -0.02 -2.48
CA ASP A 172 8.86 1.08 -1.52
C ASP A 172 9.57 0.61 -0.24
N ARG A 173 9.77 1.54 0.70
CA ARG A 173 10.46 1.31 1.97
C ARG A 173 9.70 0.34 2.88
N GLN A 174 10.46 -0.56 3.50
CA GLN A 174 9.98 -1.59 4.40
C GLN A 174 10.80 -1.58 5.69
N GLY A 175 10.16 -1.25 6.80
CA GLY A 175 10.82 -0.96 8.07
C GLY A 175 11.36 0.48 8.15
N VAL A 176 11.83 0.84 9.33
CA VAL A 176 12.40 2.16 9.62
C VAL A 176 13.79 1.99 10.17
N SER A 177 14.73 2.71 9.58
CA SER A 177 16.10 2.85 10.05
C SER A 177 16.48 4.33 10.15
N GLU A 178 17.61 4.61 10.77
CA GLU A 178 18.13 5.98 10.79
C GLU A 178 18.38 6.53 9.38
N ASP A 179 18.71 5.67 8.40
CA ASP A 179 18.97 6.06 7.02
C ASP A 179 17.71 6.57 6.30
N ASP A 180 16.52 6.28 6.82
CA ASP A 180 15.25 6.73 6.26
C ASP A 180 14.89 8.16 6.69
N LEU A 181 15.58 8.71 7.69
CA LEU A 181 15.23 10.01 8.26
C LEU A 181 15.70 11.17 7.37
N ILE A 182 14.95 12.27 7.44
CA ILE A 182 15.21 13.52 6.73
C ILE A 182 16.65 14.01 6.97
N ASP A 183 17.32 14.34 5.86
CA ASP A 183 18.74 14.66 5.82
C ASP A 183 19.07 15.83 4.88
N PHE A 184 18.08 16.69 4.55
CA PHE A 184 18.31 17.86 3.71
C PHE A 184 19.39 18.81 4.27
N THR A 185 19.49 18.92 5.59
CA THR A 185 20.57 19.65 6.28
C THR A 185 21.07 18.85 7.49
N PRO A 186 22.32 19.07 7.93
CA PRO A 186 22.84 18.46 9.17
C PRO A 186 21.98 18.77 10.40
N GLU A 187 21.40 19.97 10.48
CA GLU A 187 20.56 20.38 11.61
C GLU A 187 19.22 19.63 11.63
N LEU A 188 18.58 19.46 10.47
CA LEU A 188 17.35 18.66 10.35
C LEU A 188 17.63 17.19 10.68
N ARG A 189 18.77 16.67 10.24
CA ARG A 189 19.21 15.30 10.52
C ARG A 189 19.43 15.07 12.01
N ALA A 190 20.12 15.99 12.68
CA ALA A 190 20.39 15.90 14.12
C ALA A 190 19.09 15.96 14.93
N GLU A 191 18.17 16.87 14.59
CA GLU A 191 16.85 16.92 15.20
C GLU A 191 16.07 15.62 14.90
N ALA A 192 16.13 15.06 13.69
CA ALA A 192 15.48 13.79 13.38
C ALA A 192 15.96 12.64 14.27
N LEU A 193 17.27 12.52 14.48
CA LEU A 193 17.86 11.53 15.36
C LEU A 193 17.42 11.70 16.82
N GLU A 194 17.38 12.93 17.33
CA GLU A 194 16.84 13.22 18.66
C GLU A 194 15.38 12.79 18.78
N ARG A 195 14.58 13.05 17.73
CA ARG A 195 13.13 12.87 17.77
C ARG A 195 12.72 11.40 17.72
N VAL A 196 13.49 10.57 17.03
CA VAL A 196 13.23 9.13 16.97
C VAL A 196 13.78 8.36 18.18
N SER A 197 14.56 9.00 19.07
CA SER A 197 15.23 8.28 20.18
C SER A 197 14.28 7.62 21.16
N ASN A 198 13.04 8.11 21.25
CA ASN A 198 11.99 7.56 22.11
C ASN A 198 11.04 6.63 21.35
N PHE A 199 11.40 6.19 20.14
CA PHE A 199 10.60 5.24 19.36
C PHE A 199 11.37 3.98 19.05
N GLY A 200 10.65 2.86 18.95
CA GLY A 200 11.18 1.64 18.35
C GLY A 200 11.38 1.83 16.85
N MET A 201 12.47 1.29 16.32
CA MET A 201 12.77 1.23 14.88
C MET A 201 13.29 -0.16 14.55
N GLY A 202 13.01 -0.65 13.34
CA GLY A 202 13.41 -1.98 12.93
C GLY A 202 12.91 -2.35 11.53
N PRO A 203 13.19 -3.58 11.07
CA PRO A 203 12.74 -4.07 9.77
C PRO A 203 11.21 -4.16 9.67
N ILE A 204 10.71 -4.48 8.48
CA ILE A 204 9.30 -4.87 8.31
C ILE A 204 8.90 -5.96 9.30
N PHE A 205 7.66 -5.89 9.80
CA PHE A 205 7.13 -6.71 10.89
C PHE A 205 7.77 -6.46 12.27
N THR A 206 8.41 -5.32 12.50
CA THR A 206 8.71 -4.89 13.88
C THR A 206 7.40 -4.69 14.63
N PRO A 207 7.17 -5.36 15.78
CA PRO A 207 5.88 -5.34 16.47
C PRO A 207 5.49 -3.95 17.00
N PRO A 208 4.17 -3.68 17.16
CA PRO A 208 3.70 -2.62 18.04
C PRO A 208 4.24 -2.81 19.47
N VAL A 209 4.28 -1.72 20.24
CA VAL A 209 4.67 -1.75 21.67
C VAL A 209 3.64 -1.01 22.52
N VAL A 210 3.57 -1.35 23.80
CA VAL A 210 2.80 -0.54 24.77
C VAL A 210 3.49 0.82 24.90
N ALA A 211 2.72 1.88 24.65
CA ALA A 211 3.20 3.24 24.70
C ALA A 211 3.46 3.67 26.15
N ASP A 212 4.70 4.09 26.43
CA ASP A 212 5.17 4.50 27.75
C ASP A 212 5.81 5.90 27.67
N PRO A 213 5.34 6.89 28.45
CA PRO A 213 5.94 8.23 28.48
C PRO A 213 7.41 8.25 28.95
N ASP A 214 7.81 7.27 29.76
CA ASP A 214 9.18 7.12 30.28
C ASP A 214 9.99 6.08 29.47
N GLY A 215 9.35 5.47 28.46
CA GLY A 215 9.91 4.44 27.60
C GLY A 215 9.68 4.74 26.12
N SER A 216 9.23 3.73 25.37
CA SER A 216 8.94 3.87 23.94
C SER A 216 7.56 4.49 23.71
N TYR A 217 7.48 5.49 22.85
CA TYR A 217 6.22 6.11 22.44
C TYR A 217 5.43 5.24 21.45
N GLY A 218 6.11 4.27 20.84
CA GLY A 218 5.57 3.37 19.82
C GLY A 218 6.66 2.90 18.86
N THR A 219 6.32 1.95 18.00
CA THR A 219 7.21 1.51 16.91
C THR A 219 6.98 2.35 15.67
N LEU A 220 8.03 2.96 15.10
CA LEU A 220 7.94 3.61 13.80
C LEU A 220 7.80 2.56 12.71
N MET A 221 6.84 2.77 11.82
CA MET A 221 6.46 1.81 10.81
C MET A 221 6.46 2.45 9.41
N LEU A 222 7.10 1.74 8.48
CA LEU A 222 6.97 1.91 7.04
C LEU A 222 6.75 0.53 6.39
N PRO A 223 5.83 0.40 5.43
CA PRO A 223 4.86 1.43 5.01
C PRO A 223 3.85 1.79 6.11
N SER A 224 3.13 2.90 5.98
CA SER A 224 2.08 3.27 6.95
C SER A 224 0.95 2.24 7.01
N THR A 225 -0.01 2.44 7.90
CA THR A 225 -1.31 1.73 7.90
C THR A 225 -2.10 1.96 6.59
N GLY A 226 -1.84 3.08 5.91
CA GLY A 226 -2.32 3.32 4.54
C GLY A 226 -1.65 2.44 3.48
N GLY A 227 -0.62 1.66 3.85
CA GLY A 227 0.28 0.93 2.97
C GLY A 227 1.27 1.82 2.24
N GLY A 228 2.08 1.20 1.40
CA GLY A 228 2.77 1.86 0.29
C GLY A 228 1.94 1.85 -0.99
N THR A 229 1.00 0.90 -1.11
CA THR A 229 -0.06 0.86 -2.13
C THR A 229 -1.43 0.77 -1.45
N ASN A 230 -2.48 1.23 -2.14
CA ASN A 230 -3.85 1.19 -1.63
C ASN A 230 -4.86 0.88 -2.77
N TRP A 231 -6.14 1.18 -2.61
CA TRP A 231 -7.24 0.83 -3.50
C TRP A 231 -7.10 1.15 -5.00
N PRO A 232 -6.27 2.12 -5.47
CA PRO A 232 -6.14 2.33 -6.92
C PRO A 232 -5.50 1.15 -7.67
N GLY A 233 -4.72 0.30 -6.99
CA GLY A 233 -3.99 -0.80 -7.60
C GLY A 233 -2.86 -0.35 -8.54
N GLY A 234 -2.53 -1.22 -9.49
CA GLY A 234 -1.53 -0.98 -10.54
C GLY A 234 -2.06 -1.34 -11.91
N SER A 235 -1.21 -1.18 -12.93
CA SER A 235 -1.57 -1.47 -14.33
C SER A 235 -0.48 -2.27 -15.02
N VAL A 236 -0.84 -3.25 -15.84
CA VAL A 236 0.12 -4.10 -16.57
C VAL A 236 -0.07 -3.99 -18.07
N ASP A 237 1.02 -3.88 -18.81
CA ASP A 237 1.00 -4.03 -20.26
C ASP A 237 1.04 -5.52 -20.64
N PRO A 238 -0.03 -6.08 -21.24
CA PRO A 238 -0.05 -7.48 -21.64
C PRO A 238 0.88 -7.81 -22.81
N GLU A 239 1.31 -6.82 -23.63
CA GLU A 239 2.25 -7.07 -24.73
C GLU A 239 3.69 -7.22 -24.22
N THR A 240 4.08 -6.45 -23.20
CA THR A 240 5.45 -6.43 -22.69
C THR A 240 5.64 -7.19 -21.38
N GLY A 241 4.56 -7.42 -20.62
CA GLY A 241 4.63 -8.00 -19.28
C GLY A 241 5.15 -7.02 -18.22
N ILE A 242 5.15 -5.70 -18.48
CA ILE A 242 5.65 -4.71 -17.53
C ILE A 242 4.48 -4.20 -16.67
N PHE A 243 4.64 -4.30 -15.36
CA PHE A 243 3.71 -3.82 -14.35
C PHE A 243 4.14 -2.43 -13.85
N TYR A 244 3.19 -1.51 -13.72
CA TYR A 244 3.41 -0.15 -13.24
C TYR A 244 2.65 0.04 -11.93
N GLN A 245 3.39 0.37 -10.87
CA GLN A 245 2.85 0.59 -9.54
C GLN A 245 3.22 1.97 -9.03
N TYR A 246 2.21 2.75 -8.65
CA TYR A 246 2.43 3.92 -7.82
C TYR A 246 2.53 3.50 -6.35
N SER A 247 3.52 4.02 -5.63
CA SER A 247 3.64 3.84 -4.18
C SER A 247 3.91 5.15 -3.45
N PHE A 248 3.56 5.20 -2.16
CA PHE A 248 3.80 6.37 -1.31
C PHE A 248 4.40 6.01 0.06
N THR A 249 5.35 6.82 0.52
CA THR A 249 6.00 6.66 1.82
C THR A 249 5.38 7.63 2.82
N THR A 250 4.68 7.11 3.81
CA THR A 250 4.23 7.85 4.99
C THR A 250 4.64 7.07 6.22
N MET A 251 5.28 7.72 7.18
CA MET A 251 5.65 7.10 8.46
C MET A 251 4.49 7.22 9.45
N VAL A 252 4.26 6.16 10.22
CA VAL A 252 3.33 6.16 11.35
C VAL A 252 4.03 5.60 12.59
N SER A 253 3.47 5.89 13.77
CA SER A 253 3.86 5.27 15.02
C SER A 253 2.75 4.31 15.48
N LEU A 254 3.16 3.10 15.85
CA LEU A 254 2.37 2.03 16.45
C LEU A 254 2.69 1.94 17.95
N GLY A 255 2.09 2.85 18.71
CA GLY A 255 2.00 2.77 20.17
C GLY A 255 0.63 2.27 20.59
N LEU A 256 0.58 1.42 21.60
CA LEU A 256 -0.65 0.84 22.14
C LEU A 256 -0.95 1.36 23.55
N VAL A 257 -2.21 1.67 23.83
CA VAL A 257 -2.67 2.12 25.16
C VAL A 257 -3.88 1.31 25.60
N ASN A 258 -4.00 1.09 26.92
CA ASN A 258 -5.21 0.57 27.54
C ASN A 258 -6.15 1.75 27.84
N ASP A 259 -7.32 1.77 27.19
CA ASP A 259 -8.30 2.87 27.30
C ASP A 259 -9.72 2.27 27.31
N PRO A 260 -10.16 1.72 28.47
CA PRO A 260 -11.43 1.01 28.59
C PRO A 260 -12.66 1.93 28.49
N GLU A 261 -12.48 3.25 28.55
CA GLU A 261 -13.57 4.21 28.30
C GLU A 261 -13.87 4.34 26.80
N ARG A 262 -12.90 4.02 25.93
CA ARG A 262 -13.01 4.15 24.48
C ARG A 262 -13.28 2.84 23.77
N SER A 263 -12.78 1.72 24.29
CA SER A 263 -12.90 0.39 23.67
C SER A 263 -12.86 -0.72 24.71
N ASP A 264 -13.52 -1.83 24.41
CA ASP A 264 -13.45 -3.10 25.14
C ASP A 264 -12.22 -3.96 24.76
N MET A 265 -11.42 -3.53 23.78
CA MET A 265 -10.11 -4.12 23.49
C MET A 265 -9.12 -3.79 24.62
N ASP A 266 -8.30 -4.76 25.04
CA ASP A 266 -7.28 -4.53 26.09
C ASP A 266 -6.28 -3.45 25.66
N PHE A 267 -5.97 -3.39 24.37
CA PHE A 267 -5.12 -2.37 23.80
C PHE A 267 -5.69 -1.84 22.48
N ILE A 268 -5.52 -0.55 22.28
CA ILE A 268 -5.85 0.15 21.05
C ILE A 268 -4.71 1.08 20.67
N ARG A 269 -4.59 1.40 19.38
CA ARG A 269 -3.59 2.38 18.93
C ARG A 269 -3.80 3.72 19.63
N GLY A 270 -2.71 4.26 20.15
CA GLY A 270 -2.71 5.48 20.93
C GLY A 270 -1.31 6.05 21.09
N ASN A 271 -1.22 7.06 21.94
CA ASN A 271 0.03 7.71 22.28
C ASN A 271 0.15 7.71 23.82
N PRO A 272 1.37 7.73 24.35
CA PRO A 272 1.57 7.76 25.79
C PRO A 272 0.95 9.01 26.41
N ALA A 273 0.35 8.86 27.59
CA ALA A 273 -0.22 9.98 28.33
C ALA A 273 0.89 10.92 28.82
N GLY A 274 0.63 12.24 28.80
CA GLY A 274 1.59 13.24 29.30
C GLY A 274 2.74 13.61 28.36
N VAL A 275 2.90 12.92 27.22
CA VAL A 275 3.89 13.31 26.20
C VAL A 275 3.37 14.47 25.35
N ALA A 276 4.18 15.51 25.16
CA ALA A 276 3.76 16.68 24.41
C ALA A 276 3.48 16.32 22.93
N PRO A 277 2.48 16.94 22.28
CA PRO A 277 2.19 16.70 20.86
C PRO A 277 3.40 16.89 19.97
N ARG A 278 4.28 17.83 20.32
CA ARG A 278 5.55 18.02 19.66
C ARG A 278 6.33 16.70 19.69
N ASP A 279 6.65 16.14 20.85
CA ASP A 279 7.59 15.03 21.03
C ASP A 279 7.17 13.72 20.33
N ARG A 280 5.86 13.54 20.12
CA ARG A 280 5.31 12.42 19.35
C ARG A 280 5.04 12.71 17.87
N ALA A 281 5.29 13.93 17.39
CA ALA A 281 4.98 14.31 16.02
C ALA A 281 5.97 13.70 15.04
N LEU A 282 5.45 13.11 13.95
CA LEU A 282 6.26 12.52 12.87
C LEU A 282 6.70 13.55 11.82
N THR A 283 6.83 14.79 12.26
CA THR A 283 7.32 15.92 11.48
C THR A 283 8.30 16.75 12.30
N ILE A 284 9.20 17.43 11.62
CA ILE A 284 10.17 18.38 12.17
C ILE A 284 10.02 19.68 11.42
N ARG A 285 9.70 20.76 12.14
CA ARG A 285 9.54 22.11 11.58
C ARG A 285 8.56 22.18 10.39
N GLY A 286 7.62 21.24 10.29
CA GLY A 286 6.65 21.16 9.19
C GLY A 286 7.10 20.30 8.01
N LEU A 287 8.26 19.63 8.09
CA LEU A 287 8.75 18.64 7.15
C LEU A 287 8.52 17.21 7.68
N PRO A 288 8.22 16.21 6.83
CA PRO A 288 8.15 14.82 7.25
C PRO A 288 9.45 14.31 7.88
N LEU A 289 9.36 13.47 8.92
CA LEU A 289 10.53 12.80 9.51
C LEU A 289 11.24 11.89 8.51
N VAL A 290 10.49 11.26 7.61
CA VAL A 290 11.03 10.38 6.56
C VAL A 290 11.47 11.21 5.35
N LYS A 291 12.65 10.92 4.80
CA LYS A 291 13.17 11.62 3.63
C LYS A 291 12.43 11.24 2.35
N PRO A 292 12.37 12.12 1.34
CA PRO A 292 11.74 11.81 0.05
C PRO A 292 12.49 10.71 -0.75
N PRO A 293 11.93 10.19 -1.86
CA PRO A 293 10.61 10.51 -2.39
C PRO A 293 9.49 10.02 -1.46
N TRP A 294 8.37 10.73 -1.41
CA TRP A 294 7.16 10.35 -0.69
C TRP A 294 6.08 9.77 -1.58
N GLY A 295 6.25 9.89 -2.90
CA GLY A 295 5.43 9.25 -3.92
C GLY A 295 6.30 8.88 -5.11
N ARG A 296 6.13 7.69 -5.66
CA ARG A 296 6.92 7.19 -6.79
C ARG A 296 6.12 6.27 -7.68
N ILE A 297 6.53 6.14 -8.95
CA ILE A 297 6.04 5.10 -9.85
C ILE A 297 7.20 4.16 -10.15
N SER A 298 6.94 2.86 -10.06
CA SER A 298 7.88 1.79 -10.36
C SER A 298 7.40 1.00 -11.57
N ALA A 299 8.30 0.73 -12.51
CA ALA A 299 8.09 -0.25 -13.58
C ALA A 299 8.78 -1.55 -13.21
N ILE A 300 8.04 -2.65 -13.24
CA ILE A 300 8.47 -3.98 -12.79
C ILE A 300 8.28 -4.96 -13.94
N ASP A 301 9.35 -5.59 -14.39
CA ASP A 301 9.27 -6.64 -15.41
C ASP A 301 8.75 -7.93 -14.78
N LEU A 302 7.54 -8.37 -15.14
CA LEU A 302 6.97 -9.62 -14.62
C LEU A 302 7.65 -10.86 -15.20
N LYS A 303 8.49 -10.74 -16.23
CA LYS A 303 9.23 -11.89 -16.79
C LYS A 303 10.36 -12.29 -15.87
N THR A 304 11.09 -11.31 -15.33
CA THR A 304 12.30 -11.54 -14.51
C THR A 304 12.08 -11.21 -13.03
N GLY A 305 11.10 -10.37 -12.71
CA GLY A 305 10.86 -9.80 -11.40
C GLY A 305 11.73 -8.59 -11.08
N ASP A 306 12.39 -7.98 -12.06
CA ASP A 306 13.28 -6.83 -11.83
C ASP A 306 12.53 -5.50 -11.88
N ILE A 307 12.94 -4.55 -11.05
CA ILE A 307 12.51 -3.16 -11.18
C ILE A 307 13.33 -2.51 -12.30
N LEU A 308 12.66 -2.12 -13.39
CA LEU A 308 13.30 -1.51 -14.57
C LEU A 308 13.68 -0.05 -14.32
N TRP A 309 12.78 0.70 -13.68
CA TRP A 309 13.00 2.08 -13.28
C TRP A 309 12.04 2.48 -12.16
N GLN A 310 12.43 3.50 -11.40
CA GLN A 310 11.57 4.19 -10.43
C GLN A 310 11.76 5.70 -10.55
N ILE A 311 10.66 6.44 -10.49
CA ILE A 311 10.65 7.91 -10.58
C ILE A 311 9.80 8.51 -9.48
N ALA A 312 10.19 9.68 -8.95
CA ALA A 312 9.33 10.44 -8.05
C ALA A 312 8.08 10.97 -8.79
N HIS A 313 6.89 10.76 -8.23
CA HIS A 313 5.62 11.20 -8.81
C HIS A 313 4.90 12.19 -7.89
N GLY A 314 4.62 13.39 -8.44
CA GLY A 314 4.13 14.54 -7.68
C GLY A 314 5.20 15.61 -7.46
N GLU A 315 4.91 16.87 -7.78
CA GLU A 315 5.81 17.98 -7.47
C GLU A 315 6.06 18.17 -5.98
N THR A 316 7.21 18.77 -5.69
CA THR A 316 7.57 19.21 -4.35
C THR A 316 6.53 20.21 -3.81
N PRO A 317 5.96 19.97 -2.62
CA PRO A 317 4.96 20.87 -2.05
C PRO A 317 5.55 22.22 -1.67
N ASP A 318 4.70 23.25 -1.72
CA ASP A 318 5.09 24.64 -1.45
C ASP A 318 5.73 24.77 -0.05
N ASN A 319 5.24 24.06 0.97
CA ASN A 319 5.81 24.09 2.33
C ASN A 319 7.23 23.52 2.41
N VAL A 320 7.64 22.66 1.46
CA VAL A 320 9.01 22.14 1.37
C VAL A 320 9.85 23.07 0.51
N ARG A 321 9.36 23.46 -0.67
CA ARG A 321 10.08 24.34 -1.60
C ARG A 321 10.40 25.71 -0.98
N GLU A 322 9.48 26.25 -0.19
CA GLU A 322 9.59 27.57 0.44
C GLU A 322 10.09 27.49 1.89
N HIS A 323 10.52 26.31 2.33
CA HIS A 323 10.93 26.11 3.71
C HIS A 323 12.16 26.96 4.06
N PRO A 324 12.17 27.71 5.19
CA PRO A 324 13.30 28.56 5.57
C PRO A 324 14.64 27.81 5.71
N ASP A 325 14.61 26.58 6.22
CA ASP A 325 15.82 25.77 6.40
C ASP A 325 16.36 25.17 5.08
N LEU A 326 15.60 25.27 3.98
CA LEU A 326 15.97 24.68 2.69
C LEU A 326 16.37 25.74 1.65
N GLN A 327 16.49 27.01 2.06
CA GLN A 327 16.83 28.11 1.16
C GLN A 327 18.23 27.92 0.55
N GLY A 328 18.31 27.99 -0.77
CA GLY A 328 19.57 27.81 -1.51
C GLY A 328 19.96 26.36 -1.78
N LEU A 329 19.15 25.38 -1.36
CA LEU A 329 19.32 23.98 -1.73
C LEU A 329 18.60 23.64 -3.02
N ASP A 330 19.19 22.76 -3.82
CA ASP A 330 18.51 22.16 -4.98
C ASP A 330 17.77 20.91 -4.50
N ILE A 331 16.46 21.05 -4.31
CA ILE A 331 15.59 19.95 -3.85
C ILE A 331 14.94 19.30 -5.08
N PRO A 332 15.26 18.03 -5.41
CA PRO A 332 14.62 17.35 -6.52
C PRO A 332 13.14 17.13 -6.23
N ARG A 333 12.38 16.70 -7.25
CA ARG A 333 10.98 16.31 -7.10
C ARG A 333 10.83 15.32 -5.94
N THR A 334 10.12 15.71 -4.89
CA THR A 334 9.98 14.89 -3.69
C THR A 334 8.91 13.81 -3.83
N GLY A 335 8.10 13.83 -4.89
CA GLY A 335 6.88 13.04 -4.93
C GLY A 335 5.86 13.53 -3.90
N ARG A 336 4.69 12.90 -3.90
CA ARG A 336 3.61 13.23 -2.95
C ARG A 336 3.05 12.01 -2.26
N ILE A 337 2.62 12.20 -1.02
CA ILE A 337 1.78 11.22 -0.33
C ILE A 337 0.39 11.27 -0.98
N GLY A 338 -0.20 10.12 -1.27
CA GLY A 338 -1.55 10.05 -1.83
C GLY A 338 -1.90 8.68 -2.38
N ARG A 339 -3.11 8.53 -2.89
CA ARG A 339 -3.58 7.31 -3.55
C ARG A 339 -3.77 7.62 -5.02
N VAL A 340 -2.88 7.09 -5.86
CA VAL A 340 -2.84 7.39 -7.30
C VAL A 340 -2.91 6.07 -8.06
N GLY A 341 -3.81 6.00 -9.03
CA GLY A 341 -3.83 4.91 -10.00
C GLY A 341 -3.12 5.31 -11.28
N THR A 342 -2.57 4.32 -11.97
CA THR A 342 -1.90 4.49 -13.26
C THR A 342 -2.81 4.04 -14.39
N LEU A 343 -2.90 4.85 -15.44
CA LEU A 343 -3.41 4.46 -16.74
C LEU A 343 -2.23 4.23 -17.66
N ILE A 344 -2.22 3.11 -18.39
CA ILE A 344 -1.21 2.88 -19.42
C ILE A 344 -1.82 2.84 -20.81
N THR A 345 -1.01 3.23 -21.78
CA THR A 345 -1.28 3.07 -23.21
C THR A 345 -0.14 2.27 -23.84
N LYS A 346 -0.15 2.13 -25.17
CA LYS A 346 0.93 1.45 -25.88
C LYS A 346 2.31 2.06 -25.63
N THR A 347 2.41 3.35 -25.29
CA THR A 347 3.71 4.03 -25.14
C THR A 347 3.85 4.83 -23.85
N LEU A 348 2.76 5.08 -23.11
CA LEU A 348 2.76 5.99 -21.97
C LEU A 348 2.25 5.33 -20.69
N VAL A 349 2.81 5.76 -19.57
CA VAL A 349 2.22 5.65 -18.23
C VAL A 349 1.67 7.04 -17.86
N ILE A 350 0.42 7.11 -17.44
CA ILE A 350 -0.30 8.35 -17.16
C ILE A 350 -0.82 8.30 -15.73
N ALA A 351 -0.52 9.34 -14.94
CA ALA A 351 -0.91 9.42 -13.54
C ALA A 351 -1.14 10.88 -13.13
N GLY A 352 -2.15 11.12 -12.31
CA GLY A 352 -2.45 12.44 -11.75
C GLY A 352 -1.75 12.64 -10.41
N GLU A 353 -1.33 13.87 -10.12
CA GLU A 353 -0.74 14.21 -8.83
C GLU A 353 -1.82 14.29 -7.74
N PRO A 354 -1.58 13.75 -6.53
CA PRO A 354 -2.58 13.70 -5.47
C PRO A 354 -2.69 15.01 -4.67
N GLY A 355 -1.82 15.99 -4.91
CA GLY A 355 -1.77 17.23 -4.15
C GLY A 355 -1.38 18.42 -5.01
N THR A 356 -1.66 19.63 -4.50
CA THR A 356 -1.40 20.86 -5.23
C THR A 356 -0.07 21.51 -4.85
N PHE A 357 0.50 22.27 -5.78
CA PHE A 357 1.64 23.16 -5.64
C PHE A 357 1.40 24.43 -6.46
N THR A 358 2.23 25.44 -6.23
CA THR A 358 2.23 26.66 -7.03
C THR A 358 3.17 26.49 -8.21
N THR A 359 2.65 26.53 -9.43
CA THR A 359 3.42 26.37 -10.67
C THR A 359 4.37 27.54 -10.90
N PRO A 360 5.35 27.43 -11.84
CA PRO A 360 6.20 28.56 -12.21
C PRO A 360 5.44 29.79 -12.75
N SER A 361 4.21 29.61 -13.25
CA SER A 361 3.35 30.73 -13.68
C SER A 361 2.58 31.38 -12.52
N GLY A 362 2.70 30.86 -11.29
CA GLY A 362 1.99 31.35 -10.10
C GLY A 362 0.59 30.75 -9.91
N GLU A 363 0.18 29.81 -10.74
CA GLU A 363 -1.11 29.12 -10.61
C GLU A 363 -1.00 27.98 -9.60
N ARG A 364 -1.96 27.85 -8.68
CA ARG A 364 -1.97 26.75 -7.72
C ARG A 364 -2.87 25.62 -8.20
N GLY A 365 -2.30 24.43 -8.37
CA GLY A 365 -3.03 23.24 -8.80
C GLY A 365 -2.14 22.00 -8.78
N ALA A 366 -2.57 20.97 -9.50
CA ALA A 366 -1.90 19.68 -9.64
C ALA A 366 -1.64 19.41 -11.12
N MET A 367 -0.92 18.32 -11.42
CA MET A 367 -0.62 17.92 -12.80
C MET A 367 -1.18 16.54 -13.13
N LEU A 368 -1.72 16.37 -14.33
CA LEU A 368 -1.82 15.07 -14.99
C LEU A 368 -0.55 14.87 -15.81
N ARG A 369 0.20 13.81 -15.52
CA ARG A 369 1.53 13.57 -16.09
C ARG A 369 1.54 12.33 -16.97
N ALA A 370 2.35 12.38 -18.02
CA ALA A 370 2.64 11.25 -18.89
C ALA A 370 4.14 10.95 -18.89
N TYR A 371 4.48 9.68 -18.79
CA TYR A 371 5.83 9.16 -18.77
C TYR A 371 6.03 8.19 -19.93
N ASP A 372 7.20 8.23 -20.55
CA ASP A 372 7.64 7.19 -21.46
C ASP A 372 7.70 5.84 -20.73
N LYS A 373 7.03 4.85 -21.28
CA LYS A 373 6.79 3.57 -20.61
C LYS A 373 8.06 2.74 -20.39
N VAL A 374 9.08 2.94 -21.22
CA VAL A 374 10.34 2.17 -21.18
C VAL A 374 11.35 2.82 -20.25
N THR A 375 11.41 4.16 -20.23
CA THR A 375 12.47 4.91 -19.54
C THR A 375 12.00 5.60 -18.26
N GLY A 376 10.69 5.78 -18.08
CA GLY A 376 10.12 6.59 -16.99
C GLY A 376 10.31 8.10 -17.20
N ALA A 377 10.89 8.55 -18.31
CA ALA A 377 11.07 9.96 -18.60
C ALA A 377 9.73 10.68 -18.74
N GLU A 378 9.56 11.83 -18.09
CA GLU A 378 8.38 12.66 -18.29
C GLU A 378 8.36 13.22 -19.71
N VAL A 379 7.25 12.99 -20.44
CA VAL A 379 7.09 13.40 -21.84
C VAL A 379 5.90 14.35 -22.04
N GLY A 380 5.10 14.57 -21.01
CA GLY A 380 3.96 15.48 -21.08
C GLY A 380 3.33 15.76 -19.73
N VAL A 381 2.73 16.94 -19.62
CA VAL A 381 2.03 17.41 -18.43
C VAL A 381 0.86 18.31 -18.82
N VAL A 382 -0.26 18.15 -18.13
CA VAL A 382 -1.45 19.01 -18.24
C VAL A 382 -1.88 19.46 -16.85
N PHE A 383 -2.22 20.74 -16.72
CA PHE A 383 -2.68 21.31 -15.45
C PHE A 383 -4.06 20.78 -15.04
N MET A 384 -4.23 20.58 -13.73
CA MET A 384 -5.49 20.30 -13.06
C MET A 384 -5.69 21.27 -11.90
N PRO A 385 -6.90 21.81 -11.66
CA PRO A 385 -7.15 22.75 -10.57
C PRO A 385 -6.94 22.13 -9.17
N VAL A 386 -7.17 20.83 -9.01
CA VAL A 386 -6.95 20.08 -7.76
C VAL A 386 -6.37 18.70 -8.04
N GLY A 387 -5.92 18.04 -6.97
CA GLY A 387 -5.32 16.73 -7.04
C GLY A 387 -6.30 15.66 -7.53
N VAL A 388 -5.73 14.56 -8.02
CA VAL A 388 -6.48 13.37 -8.40
C VAL A 388 -7.16 12.75 -7.19
N SER A 389 -8.39 12.28 -7.38
CA SER A 389 -9.12 11.47 -6.39
C SER A 389 -9.62 10.13 -6.95
N GLY A 390 -9.29 9.81 -8.19
CA GLY A 390 -9.52 8.49 -8.79
C GLY A 390 -8.62 8.22 -9.99
N SER A 391 -8.39 6.94 -10.28
CA SER A 391 -7.52 6.50 -11.37
C SER A 391 -7.95 7.11 -12.71
N PRO A 392 -7.01 7.61 -13.54
CA PRO A 392 -7.34 8.06 -14.88
C PRO A 392 -7.91 6.89 -15.72
N MET A 393 -8.82 7.21 -16.64
CA MET A 393 -9.35 6.28 -17.62
C MET A 393 -9.28 6.89 -19.03
N THR A 394 -9.41 6.06 -20.06
CA THR A 394 -9.50 6.54 -21.45
C THR A 394 -10.61 5.84 -22.22
N TYR A 395 -11.18 6.53 -23.20
CA TYR A 395 -12.17 5.98 -24.13
C TYR A 395 -12.14 6.71 -25.48
N MET A 396 -12.76 6.10 -26.49
CA MET A 396 -12.99 6.71 -27.79
C MET A 396 -14.43 7.26 -27.88
N HIS A 397 -14.58 8.47 -28.40
CA HIS A 397 -15.87 9.05 -28.72
C HIS A 397 -15.77 9.92 -29.97
N GLU A 398 -16.65 9.67 -30.96
CA GLU A 398 -16.70 10.38 -32.24
C GLU A 398 -15.33 10.51 -32.95
N GLY A 399 -14.54 9.44 -32.92
CA GLY A 399 -13.22 9.38 -33.57
C GLY A 399 -12.07 10.03 -32.78
N ALA A 400 -12.33 10.62 -31.61
CA ALA A 400 -11.30 11.19 -30.75
C ALA A 400 -11.10 10.34 -29.48
N GLN A 401 -9.85 10.23 -29.04
CA GLN A 401 -9.51 9.64 -27.74
C GLN A 401 -9.63 10.71 -26.64
N TYR A 402 -10.18 10.31 -25.50
CA TYR A 402 -10.27 11.14 -24.31
C TYR A 402 -9.57 10.48 -23.15
N ILE A 403 -8.91 11.26 -22.31
CA ILE A 403 -8.50 10.87 -20.96
C ILE A 403 -9.43 11.56 -19.98
N VAL A 404 -10.01 10.81 -19.06
CA VAL A 404 -10.84 11.36 -17.98
C VAL A 404 -10.21 11.03 -16.63
N VAL A 405 -10.19 12.01 -15.74
CA VAL A 405 -9.67 11.87 -14.39
C VAL A 405 -10.64 12.50 -13.40
N ALA A 406 -10.91 11.80 -12.30
CA ALA A 406 -11.65 12.35 -11.18
C ALA A 406 -10.72 13.19 -10.32
N THR A 407 -11.15 14.41 -10.00
CA THR A 407 -10.39 15.34 -9.16
C THR A 407 -11.28 15.84 -8.03
N SER A 408 -10.71 15.98 -6.83
CA SER A 408 -11.39 16.57 -5.68
C SER A 408 -10.38 16.95 -4.60
N GLY A 409 -10.80 17.79 -3.66
CA GLY A 409 -9.98 18.18 -2.51
C GLY A 409 -9.74 19.68 -2.42
N GLY A 410 -9.02 20.12 -1.38
CA GLY A 410 -8.73 21.55 -1.17
C GLY A 410 -9.97 22.43 -0.97
N GLY A 411 -11.10 21.85 -0.56
CA GLY A 411 -12.39 22.54 -0.45
C GLY A 411 -13.18 22.67 -1.75
N GLN A 412 -12.69 22.08 -2.85
CA GLN A 412 -13.42 22.03 -4.13
C GLN A 412 -14.31 20.78 -4.22
N ALA A 413 -15.43 20.91 -4.93
CA ALA A 413 -16.32 19.79 -5.24
C ALA A 413 -15.62 18.76 -6.14
N GLY A 414 -16.06 17.51 -6.09
CA GLY A 414 -15.55 16.48 -6.99
C GLY A 414 -16.02 16.71 -8.42
N GLU A 415 -15.10 16.65 -9.37
CA GLU A 415 -15.36 16.86 -10.80
C GLU A 415 -14.63 15.81 -11.65
N LEU A 416 -15.16 15.55 -12.85
CA LEU A 416 -14.49 14.79 -13.89
C LEU A 416 -13.88 15.75 -14.91
N LEU A 417 -12.56 15.74 -15.05
CA LEU A 417 -11.87 16.49 -16.10
C LEU A 417 -11.68 15.58 -17.30
N ALA A 418 -12.11 16.04 -18.48
CA ALA A 418 -11.96 15.32 -19.74
C ALA A 418 -10.99 16.05 -20.67
N PHE A 419 -9.91 15.38 -21.03
CA PHE A 419 -8.88 15.86 -21.94
C PHE A 419 -9.02 15.15 -23.28
N ARG A 420 -9.36 15.89 -24.34
CA ARG A 420 -9.37 15.37 -25.71
C ARG A 420 -7.94 15.34 -26.25
N LEU A 421 -7.51 14.18 -26.77
CA LEU A 421 -6.23 14.08 -27.46
C LEU A 421 -6.33 14.70 -28.86
N GLY A 422 -5.25 15.35 -29.30
CA GLY A 422 -5.14 15.91 -30.65
C GLY A 422 -5.17 14.83 -31.73
N GLU A 423 -5.44 15.25 -32.97
CA GLU A 423 -5.37 14.40 -34.17
C GLU A 423 -3.94 13.99 -34.55
#